data_AF-A0A0S2S991-F1
#
_entry.id   AF-A0A0S2S991-F1
#
_cell.length_a   1.000
_cell.length_b   1.000
_cell.length_c   1.000
_cell.angle_alpha   90.00
_cell.angle_beta   90.00
_cell.angle_gamma   90.00
#
_symmetry.space_group_name_H-M   'P 1'
#
loop_
_entity.id
_entity.type
_entity.pdbx_description
1 polymer ?
#
loop_
_entity_poly.entity_id
_entity_poly.type
_entity_poly.pdbx_seq_one_letter_code
_entity_poly.pdbx_strand_id
1 'polypeptide(L)' 'MKRIYKHIEEYTDQEIKDILTRQEVEELIYLPLSVGMYHHNWKFAQDICLKSAQHDNPNVRANSVLGLAHIARTKNS' A
#
# COMPACT_ATOMS: atom_id res chain seq x y z
N MET A 1 -14.92 11.48 -17.56
CA MET A 1 -14.60 11.29 -16.13
C MET A 1 -13.63 12.39 -15.69
N LYS A 2 -13.95 13.17 -14.66
CA LYS A 2 -13.03 14.22 -14.15
C LYS A 2 -12.00 13.56 -13.24
N ARG A 3 -10.70 13.72 -13.54
CA ARG A 3 -9.62 13.22 -12.66
C ARG A 3 -9.50 14.16 -11.46
N ILE A 4 -9.52 13.61 -10.26
CA ILE A 4 -9.36 14.36 -9.00
C ILE A 4 -8.08 13.85 -8.35
N TYR A 5 -7.18 14.76 -8.01
CA TYR A 5 -5.96 14.42 -7.28
C TYR A 5 -6.32 14.04 -5.84
N LYS A 6 -5.71 12.96 -5.32
CA LYS A 6 -5.81 12.53 -3.93
C LYS A 6 -4.40 12.32 -3.40
N HIS A 7 -4.10 12.94 -2.26
CA HIS A 7 -2.86 12.66 -1.54
C HIS A 7 -2.91 11.25 -0.93
N ILE A 8 -1.77 10.56 -0.92
CA ILE A 8 -1.62 9.27 -0.26
C ILE A 8 -1.03 9.55 1.12
N GLU A 9 -1.78 9.25 2.16
CA GLU A 9 -1.36 9.49 3.54
C GLU A 9 -0.23 8.53 3.93
N GLU A 10 0.70 9.00 4.77
CA GLU A 10 1.67 8.16 5.46
C GLU A 10 1.05 7.61 6.75
N TYR A 11 1.32 6.35 7.06
CA TYR A 11 0.77 5.69 8.24
C TYR A 11 1.89 5.21 9.17
N THR A 12 1.62 5.31 10.48
CA THR A 12 2.42 4.67 11.52
C THR A 12 2.22 3.15 11.51
N ASP A 13 3.17 2.40 12.09
CA ASP A 13 3.06 0.94 12.25
C ASP A 13 1.76 0.50 12.93
N GLN A 14 1.25 1.30 13.89
CA GLN A 14 0.00 0.99 14.57
C GLN A 14 -1.20 1.19 13.65
N GLU A 15 -1.27 2.31 12.92
CA GLU A 15 -2.33 2.56 11.96
C GLU A 15 -2.37 1.50 10.85
N ILE A 16 -1.19 1.07 10.36
CA ILE A 16 -1.07 -0.03 9.39
C ILE A 16 -1.68 -1.31 9.95
N LYS A 17 -1.36 -1.67 11.20
CA LYS A 17 -1.94 -2.86 11.86
C LYS A 17 -3.45 -2.73 12.03
N ASP A 18 -3.93 -1.55 12.40
CA ASP A 18 -5.36 -1.32 12.61
C ASP A 18 -6.12 -1.43 11.29
N ILE A 19 -5.62 -0.87 10.19
CA ILE A 19 -6.19 -1.02 8.84
C ILE A 19 -6.23 -2.50 8.44
N LEU A 20 -5.11 -3.21 8.61
CA LEU A 20 -5.04 -4.65 8.33
C LEU A 20 -5.96 -5.49 9.22
N THR A 21 -6.32 -5.00 10.40
CA THR A 21 -7.27 -5.67 11.30
C THR A 21 -8.71 -5.41 10.89
N ARG A 22 -9.04 -4.16 10.53
CA ARG A 22 -10.39 -3.77 10.10
C ARG A 22 -10.80 -4.40 8.79
N GLN A 23 -9.86 -4.63 7.86
CA GLN A 23 -10.12 -5.24 6.55
C GLN A 23 -11.11 -4.45 5.67
N GLU A 24 -11.26 -3.15 5.90
CA GLU A 24 -12.11 -2.28 5.08
C GLU A 24 -11.47 -2.04 3.71
N VAL A 25 -12.19 -2.40 2.65
CA VAL A 25 -11.67 -2.41 1.28
C VAL A 25 -11.22 -1.01 0.86
N GLU A 26 -11.94 0.04 1.26
CA GLU A 26 -11.64 1.43 0.97
C GLU A 26 -10.28 1.86 1.51
N GLU A 27 -9.87 1.33 2.66
CA GLU A 27 -8.56 1.58 3.27
C GLU A 27 -7.49 0.71 2.61
N LEU A 28 -7.80 -0.58 2.39
CA LEU A 28 -6.90 -1.54 1.75
C LEU A 28 -6.52 -1.17 0.32
N ILE A 29 -7.35 -0.41 -0.40
CA ILE A 29 -7.01 0.11 -1.73
C ILE A 29 -5.75 0.97 -1.68
N TYR A 30 -5.58 1.81 -0.66
CA TYR A 30 -4.48 2.78 -0.61
C TYR A 30 -3.31 2.30 0.25
N LEU A 31 -3.56 1.42 1.22
CA LEU A 31 -2.54 0.93 2.15
C LEU A 31 -1.25 0.44 1.47
N PRO A 32 -1.27 -0.48 0.49
CA PRO A 32 -0.03 -1.02 -0.06
C PRO A 32 0.75 0.02 -0.87
N LEU A 33 0.06 0.99 -1.49
CA LEU A 33 0.70 2.12 -2.14
C LEU A 33 1.37 3.05 -1.13
N SER A 34 0.67 3.40 -0.04
CA SER A 34 1.21 4.22 1.05
C SER A 34 2.47 3.61 1.65
N VAL A 35 2.42 2.34 2.08
CA VAL A 35 3.59 1.69 2.69
C VAL A 35 4.74 1.56 1.71
N GLY A 36 4.48 1.32 0.42
CA GLY A 36 5.51 1.26 -0.60
C GLY A 36 6.17 2.61 -0.88
N MET A 37 5.42 3.72 -0.74
CA MET A 37 5.92 5.08 -0.92
C MET A 37 6.73 5.58 0.28
N TYR A 38 6.25 5.32 1.49
CA TYR A 38 6.70 6.06 2.69
C TYR A 38 7.41 5.17 3.71
N HIS A 39 6.98 3.93 3.90
CA HIS A 39 7.48 3.11 5.00
C HIS A 39 9.00 2.90 4.92
N HIS A 40 9.69 3.09 6.05
CA HIS A 40 11.15 3.07 6.10
C HIS A 40 11.71 1.66 5.88
N ASN A 41 11.05 0.64 6.43
CA ASN A 41 11.43 -0.76 6.27
C ASN A 41 10.87 -1.32 4.95
N TRP A 42 11.75 -1.48 3.95
CA TRP A 42 11.39 -1.95 2.62
C TRP A 42 10.83 -3.37 2.62
N LYS A 43 11.36 -4.25 3.47
CA LYS A 43 10.95 -5.66 3.52
C LYS A 43 9.54 -5.79 4.09
N PHE A 44 9.24 -5.02 5.15
CA PHE A 44 7.89 -4.95 5.70
C PHE A 44 6.88 -4.42 4.67
N ALA A 45 7.23 -3.33 3.97
CA ALA A 45 6.38 -2.77 2.92
C ALA A 45 6.16 -3.78 1.77
N GLN A 46 7.21 -4.48 1.35
CA GLN A 46 7.15 -5.51 0.32
C GLN A 46 6.22 -6.67 0.73
N ASP A 47 6.33 -7.16 1.97
CA ASP A 47 5.49 -8.24 2.47
C ASP A 47 4.01 -7.86 2.47
N ILE A 48 3.68 -6.61 2.83
CA ILE A 48 2.31 -6.09 2.73
C ILE A 48 1.86 -6.07 1.27
N CYS A 49 2.66 -5.47 0.37
CA CYS A 49 2.28 -5.38 -1.04
C CYS A 49 2.09 -6.76 -1.69
N LEU A 50 2.96 -7.73 -1.39
CA LEU A 50 2.85 -9.10 -1.93
C LEU A 50 1.57 -9.80 -1.44
N LYS A 51 1.21 -9.62 -0.17
CA LYS A 51 -0.06 -10.15 0.38
C LYS A 51 -1.27 -9.47 -0.27
N SER A 52 -1.27 -8.13 -0.33
CA SER A 52 -2.37 -7.35 -0.91
C SER A 52 -2.53 -7.57 -2.42
N ALA A 53 -1.46 -7.94 -3.14
CA ALA A 53 -1.52 -8.30 -4.55
C ALA A 53 -2.38 -9.55 -4.84
N GLN A 54 -2.68 -10.36 -3.82
CA GLN A 54 -3.56 -11.54 -3.93
C GLN A 54 -5.03 -11.23 -3.58
N HIS A 55 -5.38 -9.97 -3.25
CA HIS A 55 -6.74 -9.62 -2.83
C HIS A 55 -7.75 -9.72 -3.99
N ASP A 56 -8.99 -10.12 -3.69
CA ASP A 56 -10.09 -10.18 -4.67
C ASP A 56 -10.43 -8.84 -5.36
N ASN A 57 -10.18 -7.71 -4.69
CA ASN A 57 -10.48 -6.39 -5.23
C ASN A 57 -9.38 -5.95 -6.21
N PRO A 58 -9.72 -5.66 -7.48
CA PRO A 58 -8.74 -5.29 -8.50
C PRO A 58 -7.96 -4.01 -8.20
N ASN A 59 -8.58 -3.05 -7.49
CA ASN A 59 -7.92 -1.79 -7.13
C ASN A 59 -6.85 -2.01 -6.05
N VAL A 60 -7.12 -2.89 -5.07
CA VAL A 60 -6.13 -3.30 -4.07
C VAL A 60 -4.93 -3.96 -4.76
N ARG A 61 -5.18 -4.89 -5.70
CA ARG A 61 -4.10 -5.55 -6.46
C ARG A 61 -3.28 -4.56 -7.28
N ALA A 62 -3.94 -3.67 -8.02
CA ALA A 62 -3.27 -2.69 -8.86
C ALA A 62 -2.35 -1.76 -8.04
N ASN A 63 -2.86 -1.23 -6.92
CA ASN A 63 -2.08 -0.37 -6.04
C ASN A 63 -0.97 -1.13 -5.31
N SER A 64 -1.13 -2.44 -5.08
CA SER A 64 -0.07 -3.29 -4.53
C SER A 64 1.12 -3.43 -5.46
N VAL A 65 0.86 -3.65 -6.76
CA VAL A 65 1.93 -3.70 -7.77
C VAL A 65 2.61 -2.33 -7.89
N LEU A 66 1.85 -1.24 -7.82
CA LEU A 66 2.43 0.10 -7.81
C LEU A 66 3.29 0.34 -6.57
N GLY A 67 2.84 -0.08 -5.39
CA GLY A 67 3.62 -0.05 -4.15
C GLY A 67 4.97 -0.77 -4.27
N LEU A 68 4.98 -1.97 -4.87
CA LEU A 68 6.22 -2.69 -5.17
C LEU A 68 7.16 -1.90 -6.08
N ALA A 69 6.63 -1.24 -7.11
CA ALA A 69 7.44 -0.39 -7.99
C ALA A 69 8.04 0.81 -7.23
N HIS A 70 7.30 1.41 -6.28
CA HIS A 70 7.83 2.46 -5.42
C HIS A 70 8.96 1.98 -4.51
N ILE A 71 8.81 0.79 -3.91
CA ILE A 71 9.87 0.17 -3.10
C ILE A 71 11.12 -0.02 -3.93
N ALA A 72 11.02 -0.69 -5.08
CA ALA A 72 12.16 -0.94 -5.97
C ALA A 72 12.84 0.34 -6.45
N ARG A 73 12.06 1.41 -6.67
CA ARG A 73 12.58 2.71 -7.11
C ARG A 73 13.28 3.50 -6.00
N THR A 74 12.84 3.37 -4.75
CA THR A 74 13.23 4.29 -3.66
C THR A 74 14.09 3.65 -2.58
N LYS A 75 14.10 2.32 -2.49
CA LYS A 75 14.79 1.57 -1.46
C LYS A 75 15.88 0.74 -2.13
N ASN A 76 17.14 1.00 -1.79
CA ASN A 76 18.26 0.15 -2.19
C ASN A 76 18.05 -1.22 -1.55
N SER A 77 17.66 -2.20 -2.36
CA SER A 77 17.34 -3.57 -1.96
C SER A 77 18.55 -4.48 -2.10
#